data_AF-A0A3L9M2Y6-F1
#
_entry.id   AF-A0A3L9M2Y6-F1
#
_cell.length_a   1.000
_cell.length_b   1.000
_cell.length_c   1.000
_cell.angle_alpha   90.00
_cell.angle_beta   90.00
_cell.angle_gamma   90.00
#
_symmetry.space_group_name_H-M   'P 1'
#
loop_
_entity.id
_entity.type
_entity.pdbx_description
1 polymer ?
#
loop_
_entity_poly.entity_id
_entity_poly.type
_entity_poly.pdbx_seq_one_letter_code
_entity_poly.pdbx_strand_id
1 'polypeptide(L)'
;MGIGIFYLLIILVILTTCCLIWLFISIKKKSKIGIIIPILFFLFVGFLFSLNYIDENTISNEDVKNDLQVINLNLKDTFKILENDVSGMPERYQKTKIEISNTDKQNLISVIINSKNFENLKSNEDIRINSEKKNRYLSHDILNYKYPDFYSREFYTEINNIPTRFFLKLDIKSNELEYQKIED
;
A
#
# COMPACT_ATOMS: atom_id res chain seq x y z
N MET A 1 -8.57 14.82 10.23
CA MET A 1 -8.23 13.58 10.98
C MET A 1 -7.09 13.74 11.99
N GLY A 2 -6.23 14.78 11.92
CA GLY A 2 -5.05 14.88 12.80
C GLY A 2 -5.30 15.09 14.31
N ILE A 3 -6.33 15.82 14.71
CA ILE A 3 -6.59 16.12 16.13
C ILE A 3 -7.00 14.87 16.92
N GLY A 4 -7.80 13.98 16.32
CA GLY A 4 -8.21 12.73 16.95
C GLY A 4 -7.04 11.77 17.20
N ILE A 5 -6.15 11.64 16.22
CA ILE A 5 -4.91 10.83 16.34
C ILE A 5 -4.02 11.40 17.45
N PHE A 6 -3.90 12.72 17.53
CA PHE A 6 -3.12 13.38 18.59
C PHE A 6 -3.65 13.05 19.99
N TYR A 7 -4.96 13.12 20.22
CA TYR A 7 -5.56 12.70 21.49
C TYR A 7 -5.36 11.21 21.78
N LEU A 8 -5.46 10.35 20.77
CA LEU A 8 -5.23 8.91 20.92
C LEU A 8 -3.78 8.60 21.32
N LEU A 9 -2.81 9.32 20.76
CA LEU A 9 -1.40 9.22 21.16
C LEU A 9 -1.19 9.66 22.61
N ILE A 10 -1.82 10.74 23.06
CA ILE A 10 -1.76 11.18 24.47
C ILE A 10 -2.31 10.10 25.40
N ILE A 11 -3.48 9.54 25.05
CA ILE A 11 -4.10 8.45 25.83
C ILE A 11 -3.17 7.23 25.88
N LEU A 12 -2.57 6.87 24.75
CA LEU A 12 -1.62 5.75 24.68
C LEU A 12 -0.41 5.99 25.59
N VAL A 13 0.15 7.20 25.62
CA VAL A 13 1.27 7.56 26.50
C VAL A 13 0.88 7.45 27.97
N ILE A 14 -0.30 7.95 28.35
CA ILE A 14 -0.81 7.85 29.72
C ILE A 14 -0.99 6.38 30.12
N LEU A 15 -1.66 5.57 29.28
CA LEU A 15 -1.89 4.15 29.54
C LEU A 15 -0.57 3.38 29.65
N THR A 16 0.39 3.66 28.78
CA THR A 16 1.71 3.03 28.79
C THR A 16 2.47 3.36 30.08
N THR A 17 2.42 4.63 30.51
CA THR A 17 3.04 5.08 31.77
C THR A 17 2.40 4.39 32.98
N CYS A 18 1.07 4.33 33.03
CA CYS A 18 0.33 3.62 34.07
C CYS A 18 0.70 2.11 34.11
N CYS A 19 0.80 1.46 32.95
CA CYS A 19 1.21 0.05 32.84
C CYS A 19 2.64 -0.17 33.33
N LEU A 20 3.58 0.73 33.03
CA LEU A 20 4.96 0.66 33.53
C LEU A 20 5.02 0.78 35.05
N ILE A 21 4.29 1.75 35.63
CA ILE A 21 4.21 1.93 37.09
C ILE A 21 3.61 0.69 37.74
N TRP A 22 2.51 0.18 37.19
CA TRP A 22 1.86 -1.04 37.68
C TRP A 22 2.80 -2.23 37.63
N LEU A 23 3.51 -2.42 36.51
CA LEU A 23 4.48 -3.50 36.33
C LEU A 23 5.58 -3.43 37.40
N PHE A 24 6.13 -2.24 37.64
CA PHE A 24 7.17 -2.03 38.65
C PHE A 24 6.69 -2.37 40.07
N ILE A 25 5.48 -1.92 40.44
CA ILE A 25 4.86 -2.26 41.73
C ILE A 25 4.63 -3.77 41.83
N SER A 26 4.18 -4.41 40.75
CA SER A 26 3.81 -5.83 40.73
C SER A 26 5.02 -6.75 40.80
N ILE A 27 6.14 -6.37 40.18
CA ILE A 27 7.43 -7.05 40.32
C ILE A 27 7.86 -7.04 41.80
N LYS A 28 7.80 -5.87 42.46
CA LYS A 28 8.14 -5.76 43.89
C LYS A 28 7.24 -6.61 44.78
N LYS A 29 5.94 -6.66 44.48
CA LYS A 29 4.95 -7.45 45.22
C LYS A 29 4.90 -8.93 44.80
N LYS A 30 5.72 -9.37 43.84
CA LYS A 30 5.72 -10.73 43.26
C LYS A 30 4.33 -11.20 42.80
N SER A 31 3.49 -10.26 42.35
CA SER A 31 2.15 -10.58 41.85
C SER A 31 2.23 -11.12 40.43
N LYS A 32 1.85 -12.39 40.23
CA LYS A 32 1.84 -13.01 38.90
C LYS A 32 0.89 -12.28 37.94
N ILE A 33 -0.32 -11.99 38.41
CA ILE A 33 -1.36 -11.31 37.61
C ILE A 33 -0.91 -9.89 37.24
N GLY A 34 -0.31 -9.16 38.20
CA GLY A 34 0.17 -7.80 38.00
C GLY A 34 1.37 -7.69 37.05
N ILE A 35 2.01 -8.80 36.72
CA ILE A 35 3.09 -8.88 35.71
C ILE A 35 2.53 -9.29 34.35
N ILE A 36 1.61 -10.26 34.30
CA ILE A 36 1.03 -10.79 33.06
C ILE A 36 0.26 -9.70 32.30
N ILE A 37 -0.57 -8.91 33.00
CA ILE A 37 -1.42 -7.89 32.36
C ILE A 37 -0.59 -6.84 31.60
N PRO A 38 0.43 -6.18 32.20
CA PRO A 38 1.29 -5.26 31.45
C PRO A 38 2.03 -5.91 30.29
N ILE A 39 2.52 -7.15 30.44
CA ILE A 39 3.20 -7.86 29.34
C ILE A 39 2.26 -8.04 28.16
N LEU A 40 1.02 -8.50 28.39
CA LEU A 40 0.02 -8.63 27.33
C LEU A 40 -0.30 -7.29 26.66
N PHE A 41 -0.38 -6.21 27.45
CA PHE A 41 -0.56 -4.87 26.90
C PHE A 41 0.61 -4.47 25.98
N PHE A 42 1.85 -4.67 26.40
CA PHE A 42 3.02 -4.35 25.56
C PHE A 42 3.11 -5.22 24.31
N LEU A 43 2.76 -6.50 24.41
CA LEU A 43 2.69 -7.39 23.24
C LEU A 43 1.64 -6.91 22.25
N PHE A 44 0.46 -6.51 22.74
CA PHE A 44 -0.61 -5.97 21.90
C PHE A 44 -0.18 -4.66 21.22
N VAL A 45 0.40 -3.72 21.97
CA VAL A 45 0.89 -2.46 21.41
C VAL A 45 2.01 -2.71 20.39
N GLY A 46 2.97 -3.58 20.72
CA GLY A 46 4.04 -3.96 19.80
C GLY A 46 3.51 -4.61 18.52
N PHE A 47 2.49 -5.46 18.64
CA PHE A 47 1.80 -6.04 17.49
C PHE A 47 1.18 -4.98 16.57
N LEU A 48 0.47 -3.99 17.13
CA LEU A 48 -0.12 -2.90 16.35
C LEU A 48 0.92 -2.11 15.54
N PHE A 49 2.08 -1.81 16.14
CA PHE A 49 3.16 -1.11 15.44
C PHE A 49 3.89 -1.98 14.42
N SER A 50 3.79 -3.31 14.54
CA SER A 50 4.39 -4.25 13.60
C SER A 50 3.51 -4.59 12.38
N LEU A 51 2.26 -4.12 12.32
CA LEU A 51 1.32 -4.49 11.24
C LEU A 51 1.88 -4.22 9.84
N ASN A 52 2.41 -3.02 9.60
CA ASN A 52 3.01 -2.68 8.29
C ASN A 52 4.19 -3.60 7.96
N TYR A 53 5.06 -3.90 8.94
CA TYR A 53 6.18 -4.81 8.76
C TYR A 53 5.73 -6.26 8.50
N ILE A 54 4.65 -6.71 9.15
CA ILE A 54 4.07 -8.02 8.89
C ILE A 54 3.58 -8.06 7.45
N ASP A 55 2.73 -7.11 7.03
CA ASP A 55 2.20 -7.02 5.67
C ASP A 55 3.31 -6.96 4.61
N GLU A 56 4.38 -6.22 4.89
CA GLU A 56 5.58 -6.12 4.04
C GLU A 56 6.15 -7.51 3.73
N ASN A 57 6.26 -8.35 4.76
CA ASN A 57 6.91 -9.66 4.70
C ASN A 57 5.97 -10.83 4.38
N THR A 58 4.65 -10.63 4.46
CA THR A 58 3.66 -11.71 4.27
C THR A 58 2.89 -11.63 2.96
N ILE A 59 3.21 -10.69 2.07
CA ILE A 59 2.56 -10.60 0.75
C ILE A 59 2.72 -11.91 -0.04
N SER A 60 1.62 -12.37 -0.64
CA SER A 60 1.60 -13.57 -1.47
C SER A 60 1.29 -13.26 -2.93
N ASN A 61 1.53 -14.25 -3.80
CA ASN A 61 1.17 -14.15 -5.21
C ASN A 61 -0.35 -14.01 -5.41
N GLU A 62 -1.16 -14.52 -4.49
CA GLU A 62 -2.62 -14.36 -4.60
C GLU A 62 -3.03 -12.92 -4.28
N ASP A 63 -2.41 -12.29 -3.29
CA ASP A 63 -2.65 -10.88 -2.95
C ASP A 63 -2.32 -9.98 -4.13
N VAL A 64 -1.16 -10.20 -4.78
CA VAL A 64 -0.76 -9.47 -5.99
C VAL A 64 -1.76 -9.66 -7.13
N LYS A 65 -2.27 -10.88 -7.34
CA LYS A 65 -3.28 -11.13 -8.37
C LYS A 65 -4.58 -10.40 -8.07
N ASN A 66 -5.02 -10.41 -6.82
CA ASN A 66 -6.22 -9.71 -6.37
C ASN A 66 -6.08 -8.19 -6.57
N ASP A 67 -4.93 -7.62 -6.21
CA ASP A 67 -4.64 -6.19 -6.44
C ASP A 67 -4.70 -5.83 -7.93
N LEU A 68 -4.05 -6.62 -8.79
CA LEU A 68 -4.04 -6.36 -10.24
C LEU A 68 -5.44 -6.57 -10.87
N GLN A 69 -6.23 -7.49 -10.34
CA GLN A 69 -7.61 -7.72 -10.78
C GLN A 69 -8.50 -6.50 -10.56
N VAL A 70 -8.32 -5.77 -9.44
CA VAL A 70 -9.07 -4.54 -9.17
C VAL A 70 -8.89 -3.51 -10.29
N ILE A 71 -7.70 -3.44 -10.88
CA ILE A 71 -7.39 -2.53 -12.01
C ILE A 71 -7.60 -3.19 -13.39
N ASN A 72 -8.38 -4.27 -13.44
CA ASN A 72 -8.72 -5.06 -14.62
C ASN A 72 -7.49 -5.60 -15.36
N LEU A 73 -6.47 -6.03 -14.62
CA LEU A 73 -5.26 -6.66 -15.16
C LEU A 73 -5.12 -8.07 -14.59
N ASN A 74 -4.84 -9.02 -15.47
CA ASN A 74 -4.66 -10.42 -15.11
C ASN A 74 -3.32 -10.91 -15.66
N LEU A 75 -2.49 -11.45 -14.77
CA LEU A 75 -1.28 -12.18 -15.14
C LEU A 75 -1.65 -13.64 -15.38
N LYS A 76 -1.27 -14.18 -16.54
CA LYS A 76 -1.56 -15.56 -16.90
C LYS A 76 -0.46 -16.51 -16.44
N ASP A 77 0.78 -16.02 -16.46
CA ASP A 77 1.94 -16.81 -16.12
C ASP A 77 2.31 -16.64 -14.64
N THR A 78 3.20 -17.50 -14.16
CA THR A 78 3.80 -17.35 -12.83
C THR A 78 4.74 -16.14 -12.81
N PHE A 79 4.68 -15.37 -11.73
CA PHE A 79 5.57 -14.24 -11.49
C PHE A 79 6.29 -14.41 -10.15
N LYS A 80 7.32 -13.60 -9.95
CA LYS A 80 8.12 -13.56 -8.72
C LYS A 80 7.98 -12.20 -8.06
N ILE A 81 7.65 -12.17 -6.77
CA ILE A 81 7.70 -10.94 -5.97
C ILE A 81 9.17 -10.64 -5.69
N LEU A 82 9.62 -9.46 -6.11
CA LEU A 82 10.99 -8.99 -5.93
C LEU A 82 11.10 -8.13 -4.66
N GLU A 83 10.11 -7.27 -4.44
CA GLU A 83 10.11 -6.26 -3.39
C GLU A 83 8.66 -5.93 -3.02
N ASN A 84 8.41 -5.69 -1.75
CA ASN A 84 7.15 -5.16 -1.24
C ASN A 84 7.51 -4.25 -0.06
N ASP A 85 7.03 -3.03 -0.09
CA ASP A 85 7.23 -2.02 0.95
C ASP A 85 5.86 -1.52 1.40
N VAL A 86 5.61 -1.52 2.70
CA VAL A 86 4.34 -1.09 3.30
C VAL A 86 4.64 -0.05 4.37
N SER A 87 4.08 1.15 4.20
CA SER A 87 4.33 2.27 5.09
C SER A 87 3.10 3.15 5.26
N GLY A 88 3.20 4.11 6.18
CA GLY A 88 2.16 5.09 6.45
C GLY A 88 1.15 4.68 7.52
N MET A 89 0.70 5.69 8.26
CA MET A 89 -0.43 5.70 9.19
C MET A 89 -0.87 7.18 9.34
N PRO A 90 -2.17 7.54 9.19
CA PRO A 90 -3.31 6.67 8.93
C PRO A 90 -3.44 6.24 7.45
N GLU A 91 -2.97 7.05 6.52
CA GLU A 91 -2.93 6.72 5.08
C GLU A 91 -1.91 5.62 4.85
N ARG A 92 -2.34 4.53 4.18
CA ARG A 92 -1.51 3.34 3.96
C ARG A 92 -0.97 3.33 2.53
N TYR A 93 0.34 3.22 2.42
CA TYR A 93 1.09 3.18 1.17
C TYR A 93 1.71 1.80 1.03
N GLN A 94 1.33 1.06 0.00
CA GLN A 94 1.93 -0.22 -0.33
C GLN A 94 2.53 -0.15 -1.74
N LYS A 95 3.79 -0.56 -1.87
CA LYS A 95 4.52 -0.56 -3.13
C LYS A 95 5.10 -1.95 -3.37
N THR A 96 4.62 -2.61 -4.41
CA THR A 96 5.03 -3.97 -4.76
C THR A 96 5.73 -3.97 -6.12
N LYS A 97 6.85 -4.67 -6.22
CA LYS A 97 7.56 -4.92 -7.47
C LYS A 97 7.63 -6.42 -7.73
N ILE A 98 7.23 -6.82 -8.92
CA ILE A 98 7.23 -8.20 -9.37
C ILE A 98 7.94 -8.36 -10.71
N GLU A 99 8.52 -9.53 -10.94
CA GLU A 99 9.05 -9.95 -12.23
C GLU A 99 8.01 -10.82 -12.94
N ILE A 100 7.56 -10.38 -14.13
CA ILE A 100 6.53 -11.05 -14.93
C ILE A 100 7.13 -11.72 -16.18
N SER A 101 6.35 -12.53 -16.88
CA SER A 101 6.78 -13.10 -18.16
C SER A 101 6.80 -12.04 -19.27
N ASN A 102 7.59 -12.28 -20.31
CA ASN A 102 7.54 -11.47 -21.54
C ASN A 102 6.13 -11.45 -22.15
N THR A 103 5.42 -12.58 -22.10
CA THR A 103 4.06 -12.71 -22.64
C THR A 103 3.10 -11.80 -21.89
N ASP A 104 3.11 -11.86 -20.56
CA ASP A 104 2.27 -10.99 -19.72
C ASP A 104 2.64 -9.53 -19.89
N LYS A 105 3.93 -9.20 -19.97
CA LYS A 105 4.39 -7.83 -20.28
C LYS A 105 3.76 -7.31 -21.57
N GLN A 106 3.83 -8.07 -22.67
CA GLN A 106 3.24 -7.64 -23.95
C GLN A 106 1.72 -7.53 -23.88
N ASN A 107 1.05 -8.42 -23.16
CA ASN A 107 -0.39 -8.35 -22.92
C ASN A 107 -0.77 -7.07 -22.18
N LEU A 108 -0.05 -6.72 -21.11
CA LEU A 108 -0.27 -5.50 -20.32
C LEU A 108 -0.03 -4.25 -21.16
N ILE A 109 1.06 -4.19 -21.92
CA ILE A 109 1.35 -3.07 -22.83
C ILE A 109 0.21 -2.91 -23.85
N SER A 110 -0.27 -4.01 -24.44
CA SER A 110 -1.38 -3.99 -25.38
C SER A 110 -2.65 -3.42 -24.75
N VAL A 111 -2.97 -3.83 -23.51
CA VAL A 111 -4.12 -3.34 -22.75
C VAL A 111 -4.01 -1.83 -22.45
N ILE A 112 -2.81 -1.33 -22.17
CA ILE A 112 -2.56 0.11 -21.94
C ILE A 112 -2.70 0.90 -23.25
N ILE A 113 -2.02 0.48 -24.32
CA ILE A 113 -1.99 1.20 -25.61
C ILE A 113 -3.37 1.21 -26.29
N ASN A 114 -4.11 0.11 -26.23
CA ASN A 114 -5.41 -0.01 -26.89
C ASN A 114 -6.56 0.65 -26.09
N SER A 115 -6.26 1.23 -24.94
CA SER A 115 -7.25 1.97 -24.16
C SER A 115 -7.60 3.30 -24.85
N LYS A 116 -8.87 3.71 -24.79
CA LYS A 116 -9.37 4.92 -25.49
C LYS A 116 -8.72 6.22 -25.00
N ASN A 117 -8.16 6.19 -23.80
CA ASN A 117 -7.57 7.30 -23.05
C ASN A 117 -6.04 7.18 -22.95
N PHE A 118 -5.42 6.46 -23.89
CA PHE A 118 -3.98 6.32 -23.95
C PHE A 118 -3.31 7.64 -24.39
N GLU A 119 -2.36 8.12 -23.60
CA GLU A 119 -1.58 9.32 -23.90
C GLU A 119 -0.08 9.03 -24.01
N ASN A 120 0.65 9.85 -24.77
CA ASN A 120 2.10 9.75 -24.88
C ASN A 120 2.74 10.97 -24.23
N LEU A 121 3.18 10.80 -22.99
CA LEU A 121 3.69 11.87 -22.13
C LEU A 121 5.22 11.90 -22.17
N LYS A 122 5.81 13.10 -22.22
CA LYS A 122 7.26 13.25 -22.43
C LYS A 122 7.97 13.93 -21.28
N SER A 123 7.24 14.63 -20.41
CA SER A 123 7.80 15.34 -19.27
C SER A 123 7.07 14.99 -17.97
N ASN A 124 7.74 15.20 -16.85
CA ASN A 124 7.12 15.02 -15.52
C ASN A 124 5.97 16.00 -15.29
N GLU A 125 6.03 17.18 -15.91
CA GLU A 125 4.95 18.15 -15.84
C GLU A 125 3.70 17.66 -16.58
N ASP A 126 3.87 16.98 -17.72
CA ASP A 126 2.74 16.34 -18.43
C ASP A 126 2.07 15.27 -17.56
N ILE A 127 2.87 14.48 -16.81
CA ILE A 127 2.34 13.49 -15.86
C ILE A 127 1.55 14.20 -14.77
N ARG A 128 2.12 15.24 -14.15
CA ARG A 128 1.49 15.98 -13.05
C ARG A 128 0.14 16.58 -13.46
N ILE A 129 0.10 17.26 -14.60
CA ILE A 129 -1.12 17.89 -15.13
C ILE A 129 -2.22 16.86 -15.39
N ASN A 130 -1.87 15.70 -15.95
CA ASN A 130 -2.85 14.64 -16.24
C ASN A 130 -3.25 13.83 -15.00
N SER A 131 -2.35 13.69 -14.02
CA SER A 131 -2.60 13.03 -12.74
C SER A 131 -3.52 13.86 -11.84
N GLU A 132 -3.29 15.17 -11.79
CA GLU A 132 -4.00 16.13 -10.92
C GLU A 132 -5.22 16.76 -11.60
N LYS A 133 -5.65 16.24 -12.76
CA LYS A 133 -6.79 16.78 -13.50
C LYS A 133 -8.04 16.80 -12.62
N LYS A 134 -8.64 17.99 -12.50
CA LYS A 134 -9.81 18.23 -11.64
C LYS A 134 -10.93 17.22 -11.95
N ASN A 135 -11.50 16.64 -10.90
CA ASN A 135 -12.57 15.62 -10.90
C ASN A 135 -12.17 14.19 -11.31
N ARG A 136 -10.92 13.92 -11.70
CA ARG A 136 -10.50 12.56 -12.10
C ARG A 136 -10.70 11.51 -11.00
N TYR A 137 -10.49 11.92 -9.75
CA TYR A 137 -10.73 11.09 -8.56
C TYR A 137 -12.22 10.77 -8.35
N LEU A 138 -13.13 11.66 -8.77
CA LEU A 138 -14.58 11.48 -8.63
C LEU A 138 -15.15 10.64 -9.78
N SER A 139 -14.60 10.76 -10.99
CA SER A 139 -15.08 10.07 -12.18
C SER A 139 -14.58 8.63 -12.32
N HIS A 140 -13.71 8.16 -11.42
CA HIS A 140 -13.05 6.84 -11.54
C HIS A 140 -12.29 6.69 -12.88
N ASP A 141 -11.80 7.82 -13.40
CA ASP A 141 -11.14 7.85 -14.70
C ASP A 141 -9.77 7.19 -14.61
N ILE A 142 -9.56 6.21 -15.50
CA ILE A 142 -8.25 5.60 -15.72
C ILE A 142 -7.38 6.63 -16.46
N LEU A 143 -6.07 6.67 -16.21
CA LEU A 143 -5.11 7.29 -17.13
C LEU A 143 -4.14 6.22 -17.56
N ASN A 144 -4.02 6.03 -18.87
CA ASN A 144 -3.06 5.12 -19.46
C ASN A 144 -2.06 5.97 -20.23
N TYR A 145 -0.77 5.77 -20.02
CA TYR A 145 0.22 6.53 -20.77
C TYR A 145 1.52 5.79 -21.00
N LYS A 146 2.26 6.27 -21.99
CA LYS A 146 3.67 5.96 -22.17
C LYS A 146 4.50 7.16 -21.71
N TYR A 147 5.54 6.88 -20.94
CA TYR A 147 6.67 7.75 -20.66
C TYR A 147 7.93 7.14 -21.31
N PRO A 148 9.00 7.90 -21.62
CA PRO A 148 10.15 7.37 -22.36
C PRO A 148 10.66 5.98 -21.95
N ASP A 149 10.70 5.68 -20.65
CA ASP A 149 11.24 4.42 -20.13
C ASP A 149 10.17 3.41 -19.63
N PHE A 150 8.89 3.78 -19.54
CA PHE A 150 7.85 2.91 -18.98
C PHE A 150 6.46 3.16 -19.54
N TYR A 151 5.61 2.13 -19.43
CA TYR A 151 4.15 2.28 -19.57
C TYR A 151 3.53 2.42 -18.19
N SER A 152 2.47 3.22 -18.08
CA SER A 152 1.79 3.45 -16.81
C SER A 152 0.29 3.35 -16.96
N ARG A 153 -0.34 2.88 -15.88
CA ARG A 153 -1.78 2.91 -15.69
C ARG A 153 -2.06 3.42 -14.28
N GLU A 154 -2.91 4.42 -14.19
CA GLU A 154 -3.37 4.97 -12.93
C GLU A 154 -4.88 4.79 -12.81
N PHE A 155 -5.34 4.34 -11.65
CA PHE A 155 -6.73 3.99 -11.40
C PHE A 155 -7.18 4.47 -10.02
N TYR A 156 -8.38 5.00 -9.95
CA TYR A 156 -9.01 5.46 -8.71
C TYR A 156 -10.29 4.68 -8.49
N THR A 157 -10.43 4.09 -7.31
CA THR A 157 -11.61 3.30 -6.94
C THR A 157 -11.82 3.29 -5.44
N GLU A 158 -12.93 2.71 -4.99
CA GLU A 158 -13.17 2.45 -3.58
C GLU A 158 -13.09 0.93 -3.35
N ILE A 159 -12.17 0.51 -2.49
CA ILE A 159 -12.10 -0.88 -2.01
C ILE A 159 -12.60 -0.89 -0.57
N ASN A 160 -13.67 -1.65 -0.29
CA ASN A 160 -14.25 -1.74 1.06
C ASN A 160 -14.58 -0.36 1.68
N ASN A 161 -15.11 0.56 0.86
CA ASN A 161 -15.41 1.95 1.23
C ASN A 161 -14.18 2.80 1.60
N ILE A 162 -12.98 2.38 1.19
CA ILE A 162 -11.74 3.14 1.35
C ILE A 162 -11.32 3.65 -0.04
N PRO A 163 -11.25 4.98 -0.26
CA PRO A 163 -10.70 5.55 -1.47
C PRO A 163 -9.27 5.04 -1.68
N THR A 164 -9.08 4.36 -2.81
CA THR A 164 -7.84 3.68 -3.13
C THR A 164 -7.33 4.16 -4.49
N ARG A 165 -6.05 4.52 -4.51
CA ARG A 165 -5.33 4.95 -5.71
C ARG A 165 -4.33 3.87 -6.10
N PHE A 166 -4.38 3.44 -7.34
CA PHE A 166 -3.41 2.51 -7.92
C PHE A 166 -2.56 3.23 -8.95
N PHE A 167 -1.25 3.11 -8.82
CA PHE A 167 -0.26 3.55 -9.80
C PHE A 167 0.51 2.33 -10.26
N LEU A 168 0.35 1.94 -11.51
CA LEU A 168 1.06 0.83 -12.10
C LEU A 168 2.10 1.37 -13.07
N LYS A 169 3.32 0.84 -12.99
CA LYS A 169 4.45 1.16 -13.85
C LYS A 169 5.06 -0.12 -14.38
N LEU A 170 5.15 -0.23 -15.70
CA LEU A 170 5.75 -1.35 -16.40
C LEU A 170 6.98 -0.89 -17.16
N ASP A 171 8.15 -1.40 -16.80
CA ASP A 171 9.42 -1.00 -17.40
C ASP A 171 9.52 -1.48 -18.86
N ILE A 172 10.05 -0.65 -19.76
CA ILE A 172 10.20 -1.04 -21.18
C ILE A 172 11.38 -1.99 -21.39
N LYS A 173 12.44 -1.87 -20.60
CA LYS A 173 13.73 -2.60 -20.74
C LYS A 173 13.76 -3.88 -19.91
N SER A 174 13.14 -3.91 -18.73
CA SER A 174 13.07 -5.08 -17.85
C SER A 174 11.68 -5.70 -17.82
N ASN A 175 11.54 -6.92 -17.31
CA ASN A 175 10.24 -7.56 -17.08
C ASN A 175 9.67 -7.25 -15.70
N GLU A 176 9.95 -6.04 -15.21
CA GLU A 176 9.52 -5.60 -13.91
C GLU A 176 8.22 -4.81 -14.02
N LEU A 177 7.24 -5.25 -13.24
CA LEU A 177 5.99 -4.55 -13.00
C LEU A 177 6.03 -4.02 -11.57
N GLU A 178 5.92 -2.72 -11.42
CA GLU A 178 5.78 -2.06 -10.13
C GLU A 178 4.36 -1.53 -10.01
N TYR A 179 3.71 -1.74 -8.88
CA TYR A 179 2.46 -1.06 -8.58
C TYR A 179 2.48 -0.49 -7.16
N GLN A 180 1.84 0.66 -7.01
CA GLN A 180 1.63 1.32 -5.74
C GLN A 180 0.13 1.43 -5.47
N LYS A 181 -0.27 1.04 -4.27
CA LYS A 181 -1.61 1.19 -3.72
C LYS A 181 -1.55 2.21 -2.59
N ILE A 182 -2.42 3.22 -2.67
CA ILE A 182 -2.55 4.27 -1.63
C ILE A 182 -3.99 4.26 -1.15
N GLU A 183 -4.19 3.96 0.12
CA GLU A 183 -5.48 3.95 0.82
C GLU A 183 -5.60 5.23 1.66
N ASP A 184 -6.56 6.08 1.33
CA ASP A 184 -6.80 7.40 1.95
C ASP A 184 -7.91 7.39 3.01
#